data_AF-A0A8A4ZLT2-F1
#
_entry.id   AF-A0A8A4ZLT2-F1
#
_cell.length_a   1.000
_cell.length_b   1.000
_cell.length_c   1.000
_cell.angle_alpha   90.00
_cell.angle_beta   90.00
_cell.angle_gamma   90.00
#
_symmetry.space_group_name_H-M   'P 1'
#
loop_
_entity.id
_entity.type
_entity.pdbx_description
1 polymer ?
#
loop_
_entity_poly.entity_id
_entity_poly.type
_entity_poly.pdbx_seq_one_letter_code
_entity_poly.pdbx_strand_id
1 'polypeptide(L)'
;MAVARLGLTDGDDAAVGLAFFRAHGDVYVAAGLGIVAMAVALTVAVIGLDEALAERASRVARRSVAACGFFAAACLAAAGAVQVGAPGPVLRIAEIDAADGRAAYLVVHLVGVQGAYAAGLLAVSGWVVGICVLAGRSRLLPAPLVWLGVIPAVRVLIGLFGPLLDGAPDALFVLYLAGAVGVNLWVLIAGAVLARAAHGRTVRPGSLGPGG
;
A
#
# COMPACT_ATOMS: atom_id res chain seq x y z
N MET A 1 -5.69 22.40 -18.53
CA MET A 1 -6.77 22.87 -19.45
C MET A 1 -7.87 21.84 -19.76
N ALA A 2 -7.70 20.54 -19.50
CA ALA A 2 -8.74 19.52 -19.78
C ALA A 2 -9.83 19.41 -18.69
N VAL A 3 -9.48 19.65 -17.41
CA VAL A 3 -10.37 19.45 -16.24
C VAL A 3 -11.58 20.41 -16.25
N ALA A 4 -11.38 21.67 -16.66
CA ALA A 4 -12.45 22.66 -16.75
C ALA A 4 -13.57 22.32 -17.76
N ARG A 5 -13.30 21.47 -18.77
CA ARG A 5 -14.30 21.07 -19.77
C ARG A 5 -15.31 20.04 -19.26
N LEU A 6 -15.02 19.37 -18.14
CA LEU A 6 -15.89 18.35 -17.54
C LEU A 6 -16.75 18.90 -16.39
N GLY A 7 -16.67 20.20 -16.07
CA GLY A 7 -17.38 20.80 -14.94
C GLY A 7 -16.88 20.32 -13.57
N LEU A 8 -15.75 19.61 -13.53
CA LEU A 8 -15.11 19.14 -12.31
C LEU A 8 -14.24 20.28 -11.74
N THR A 9 -14.39 20.54 -10.44
CA THR A 9 -13.52 21.46 -9.70
C THR A 9 -12.09 20.94 -9.75
N ASP A 10 -11.12 21.83 -9.99
CA ASP A 10 -9.72 21.45 -10.02
C ASP A 10 -9.31 20.86 -8.66
N GLY A 11 -9.01 19.56 -8.63
CA GLY A 11 -8.61 18.86 -7.41
C GLY A 11 -7.28 19.37 -6.84
N ASP A 12 -6.53 20.12 -7.66
CA ASP A 12 -5.27 20.73 -7.28
C ASP A 12 -5.44 22.15 -6.69
N ASP A 13 -6.67 22.67 -6.59
CA ASP A 13 -6.94 23.95 -5.94
C ASP A 13 -6.89 23.81 -4.40
N ALA A 14 -5.82 24.36 -3.81
CA ALA A 14 -5.60 24.38 -2.37
C ALA A 14 -6.75 25.04 -1.58
N ALA A 15 -7.46 26.03 -2.16
CA ALA A 15 -8.59 26.66 -1.49
C ALA A 15 -9.79 25.70 -1.42
N VAL A 16 -10.06 24.96 -2.49
CA VAL A 16 -11.13 23.93 -2.52
C VAL A 16 -10.78 22.79 -1.57
N GLY A 17 -9.53 22.33 -1.61
CA GLY A 17 -9.02 21.29 -0.72
C GLY A 17 -9.13 21.68 0.76
N LEU A 18 -8.71 22.89 1.12
CA LEU A 18 -8.81 23.42 2.49
C LEU A 18 -10.28 23.61 2.93
N ALA A 19 -11.17 24.04 2.03
CA ALA A 19 -12.59 24.16 2.32
C ALA A 19 -13.24 22.80 2.59
N PHE A 20 -12.94 21.79 1.77
CA PHE A 20 -13.37 20.41 1.98
C PHE A 20 -12.86 19.87 3.32
N PHE A 21 -11.59 20.12 3.60
CA PHE A 21 -10.93 19.69 4.83
C PHE A 21 -11.54 20.35 6.09
N ARG A 22 -12.02 21.59 5.99
CA ARG A 22 -12.82 22.25 7.03
C ARG A 22 -14.20 21.63 7.20
N ALA A 23 -14.87 21.27 6.11
CA ALA A 23 -16.22 20.69 6.13
C ALA A 23 -16.25 19.21 6.55
N HIS A 24 -15.18 18.47 6.25
CA HIS A 24 -15.13 17.00 6.32
C HIS A 24 -13.81 16.48 6.94
N GLY A 25 -13.28 17.19 7.94
CA GLY A 25 -12.03 16.80 8.61
C GLY A 25 -12.10 15.40 9.26
N ASP A 26 -13.29 14.99 9.70
CA ASP A 26 -13.60 13.66 10.23
C ASP A 26 -13.41 12.55 9.20
N VAL A 27 -13.83 12.76 7.94
CA VAL A 27 -13.59 11.83 6.84
C VAL A 27 -12.09 11.65 6.61
N TYR A 28 -11.33 12.75 6.74
CA TYR A 28 -9.88 12.73 6.63
C TYR A 28 -9.21 11.89 7.73
N VAL A 29 -9.66 12.08 8.98
CA VAL A 29 -9.21 11.27 10.12
C VAL A 29 -9.57 9.80 9.92
N ALA A 30 -10.81 9.50 9.51
CA ALA A 30 -11.25 8.13 9.27
C ALA A 30 -10.43 7.44 8.17
N ALA A 31 -10.14 8.14 7.07
CA ALA A 31 -9.26 7.64 6.01
C ALA A 31 -7.84 7.36 6.54
N GLY A 32 -7.28 8.30 7.32
CA GLY A 32 -5.97 8.13 7.94
C GLY A 32 -5.90 6.93 8.89
N LEU A 33 -6.92 6.74 9.74
CA LEU A 33 -7.05 5.56 10.60
C LEU A 33 -7.13 4.26 9.78
N GLY A 34 -7.84 4.26 8.67
CA GLY A 34 -7.88 3.14 7.73
C GLY A 34 -6.50 2.78 7.19
N ILE A 35 -5.70 3.77 6.80
CA ILE A 35 -4.32 3.57 6.33
C ILE A 35 -3.44 3.02 7.46
N VAL A 36 -3.58 3.52 8.69
CA VAL A 36 -2.86 2.97 9.86
C VAL A 36 -3.24 1.51 10.11
N ALA A 37 -4.52 1.16 10.03
CA ALA A 37 -4.97 -0.22 10.16
C ALA A 37 -4.38 -1.12 9.05
N MET A 38 -4.29 -0.63 7.82
CA MET A 38 -3.62 -1.33 6.73
C MET A 38 -2.12 -1.55 7.01
N ALA A 39 -1.43 -0.57 7.58
CA ALA A 39 -0.02 -0.70 7.97
C ALA A 39 0.20 -1.79 9.03
N VAL A 40 -0.69 -1.86 10.03
CA VAL A 40 -0.66 -2.92 11.05
C VAL A 40 -0.92 -4.28 10.41
N ALA A 41 -1.96 -4.41 9.59
CA ALA A 41 -2.28 -5.65 8.90
C ALA A 41 -1.12 -6.13 8.01
N LEU A 42 -0.48 -5.21 7.29
CA LEU A 42 0.70 -5.49 6.48
C LEU A 42 1.88 -5.97 7.34
N THR A 43 2.12 -5.35 8.48
CA THR A 43 3.19 -5.78 9.42
C THR A 43 2.98 -7.23 9.87
N VAL A 44 1.74 -7.59 10.22
CA VAL A 44 1.39 -8.98 10.58
C VAL A 44 1.57 -9.92 9.40
N ALA A 45 1.17 -9.52 8.19
CA ALA A 45 1.33 -10.31 6.98
C ALA A 45 2.81 -10.55 6.63
N VAL A 46 3.67 -9.54 6.81
CA VAL A 46 5.13 -9.65 6.61
C VAL A 46 5.72 -10.68 7.55
N ILE A 47 5.37 -10.63 8.85
CA ILE A 47 5.85 -11.60 9.84
C ILE A 47 5.39 -13.02 9.49
N GLY A 48 4.09 -13.21 9.21
CA GLY A 48 3.56 -14.54 8.90
C GLY A 48 4.14 -15.13 7.61
N LEU A 49 4.40 -14.31 6.58
CA LEU A 49 5.05 -14.77 5.35
C LEU A 49 6.53 -15.06 5.54
N ASP A 50 7.23 -14.27 6.36
CA ASP A 50 8.63 -14.53 6.73
C ASP A 50 8.76 -15.91 7.40
N GLU A 51 7.89 -16.21 8.36
CA GLU A 51 7.85 -17.52 9.02
C GLU A 51 7.52 -18.65 8.03
N ALA A 52 6.50 -18.47 7.18
CA ALA A 52 6.11 -19.46 6.18
C ALA A 52 7.22 -19.77 5.14
N LEU A 53 8.14 -18.82 4.92
CA LEU A 53 9.26 -18.95 4.00
C LEU A 53 10.57 -19.41 4.68
N ALA A 54 10.60 -19.53 6.02
CA ALA A 54 11.84 -19.73 6.77
C ALA A 54 12.66 -20.94 6.34
N GLU A 55 12.00 -22.06 6.02
CA GLU A 55 12.64 -23.32 5.58
C GLU A 55 12.83 -23.42 4.06
N ARG A 56 12.27 -22.47 3.30
CA ARG A 56 12.08 -22.60 1.86
C ARG A 56 12.85 -21.58 1.03
N ALA A 57 13.40 -20.55 1.67
CA ALA A 57 14.15 -19.48 1.03
C ALA A 57 15.45 -19.19 1.80
N SER A 58 16.45 -18.63 1.11
CA SER A 58 17.67 -18.21 1.76
C SER A 58 17.38 -17.10 2.78
N ARG A 59 18.10 -17.12 3.92
CA ARG A 59 17.94 -16.13 5.00
C ARG A 59 18.06 -14.70 4.50
N VAL A 60 19.00 -14.44 3.59
CA VAL A 60 19.25 -13.10 3.04
C VAL A 60 18.06 -12.64 2.20
N ALA A 61 17.64 -13.44 1.20
CA ALA A 61 16.55 -13.05 0.30
C ALA A 61 15.24 -12.83 1.06
N ARG A 62 14.94 -13.72 2.00
CA ARG A 62 13.77 -13.60 2.87
C ARG A 62 13.79 -12.31 3.69
N ARG A 63 14.91 -12.01 4.37
CA ARG A 63 15.06 -10.78 5.17
C ARG A 63 14.97 -9.50 4.33
N SER A 64 15.54 -9.50 3.13
CA SER A 64 15.43 -8.38 2.19
C SER A 64 13.98 -8.11 1.80
N VAL A 65 13.21 -9.17 1.50
CA VAL A 65 11.78 -9.04 1.21
C VAL A 65 11.03 -8.54 2.44
N ALA A 66 11.25 -9.13 3.62
CA ALA A 66 10.61 -8.68 4.85
C ALA A 66 10.89 -7.21 5.19
N ALA A 67 12.15 -6.76 5.03
CA ALA A 67 12.54 -5.36 5.22
C ALA A 67 11.78 -4.42 4.28
N CYS A 68 11.57 -4.81 3.01
CA CYS A 68 10.75 -4.05 2.06
C CYS A 68 9.30 -3.93 2.53
N GLY A 69 8.72 -5.02 3.06
CA GLY A 69 7.37 -5.02 3.63
C GLY A 69 7.24 -4.14 4.87
N PHE A 70 8.20 -4.18 5.80
CA PHE A 70 8.20 -3.31 6.97
C PHE A 70 8.40 -1.83 6.61
N PHE A 71 9.27 -1.54 5.65
CA PHE A 71 9.43 -0.18 5.12
C PHE A 71 8.12 0.34 4.53
N ALA A 72 7.41 -0.50 3.78
CA ALA A 72 6.10 -0.17 3.23
C ALA A 72 5.07 0.12 4.34
N ALA A 73 5.02 -0.73 5.37
CA ALA A 73 4.15 -0.52 6.52
C ALA A 73 4.48 0.79 7.26
N ALA A 74 5.76 1.11 7.45
CA ALA A 74 6.18 2.36 8.08
C ALA A 74 5.74 3.59 7.27
N CYS A 75 5.87 3.55 5.94
CA CYS A 75 5.42 4.62 5.07
C CYS A 75 3.90 4.81 5.12
N LEU A 76 3.12 3.71 5.10
CA LEU A 76 1.67 3.78 5.26
C LEU A 76 1.28 4.33 6.65
N ALA A 77 1.93 3.87 7.71
CA ALA A 77 1.70 4.38 9.05
C ALA A 77 1.99 5.89 9.15
N ALA A 78 3.09 6.36 8.53
CA ALA A 78 3.40 7.78 8.46
C ALA A 78 2.33 8.56 7.68
N ALA A 79 1.92 8.09 6.50
CA ALA A 79 0.86 8.72 5.71
C ALA A 79 -0.46 8.82 6.50
N GLY A 80 -0.87 7.73 7.15
CA GLY A 80 -2.08 7.69 7.97
C GLY A 80 -1.98 8.59 9.20
N ALA A 81 -0.84 8.60 9.90
CA ALA A 81 -0.61 9.46 11.07
C ALA A 81 -0.65 10.94 10.71
N VAL A 82 -0.01 11.34 9.59
CA VAL A 82 -0.11 12.71 9.06
C VAL A 82 -1.57 13.04 8.77
N GLN A 83 -2.30 12.14 8.12
CA GLN A 83 -3.69 12.37 7.75
C GLN A 83 -4.63 12.52 8.95
N VAL A 84 -4.38 11.78 10.03
CA VAL A 84 -5.11 11.89 11.31
C VAL A 84 -4.76 13.17 12.06
N GLY A 85 -3.48 13.54 12.11
CA GLY A 85 -3.00 14.66 12.91
C GLY A 85 -3.11 16.02 12.24
N ALA A 86 -3.20 16.07 10.91
CA ALA A 86 -3.20 17.29 10.13
C ALA A 86 -4.39 18.24 10.35
N PRO A 87 -5.64 17.78 10.57
CA PRO A 87 -6.79 18.68 10.56
C PRO A 87 -6.73 19.84 11.54
N GLY A 88 -6.40 19.56 12.79
CA GLY A 88 -6.32 20.59 13.83
C GLY A 88 -5.28 21.68 13.52
N PRO A 89 -3.99 21.34 13.35
CA PRO A 89 -2.94 22.31 13.07
C PRO A 89 -3.18 23.13 11.80
N VAL A 90 -3.58 22.49 10.69
CA VAL A 90 -3.79 23.19 9.41
C VAL A 90 -4.95 24.17 9.51
N LEU A 91 -6.07 23.77 10.14
CA LEU A 91 -7.20 24.68 10.34
C LEU A 91 -6.85 25.82 11.27
N ARG A 92 -6.05 25.57 12.32
CA ARG A 92 -5.59 26.61 13.23
C ARG A 92 -4.69 27.65 12.54
N ILE A 93 -3.80 27.21 11.66
CA ILE A 93 -2.98 28.13 10.85
C ILE A 93 -3.89 28.94 9.92
N ALA A 94 -4.86 28.30 9.28
CA ALA A 94 -5.80 28.96 8.37
C ALA A 94 -6.70 30.00 9.04
N GLU A 95 -6.98 29.87 10.34
CA GLU A 95 -7.69 30.88 11.15
C GLU A 95 -6.85 32.12 11.41
N ILE A 96 -5.53 31.96 11.52
CA ILE A 96 -4.58 33.06 11.75
C ILE A 96 -4.29 33.78 10.43
N ASP A 97 -3.96 33.02 9.39
CA ASP A 97 -3.74 33.52 8.04
C ASP A 97 -4.18 32.49 6.98
N ALA A 98 -5.05 32.92 6.07
CA ALA A 98 -5.64 32.05 5.07
C ALA A 98 -4.67 31.65 3.92
N ALA A 99 -3.61 32.42 3.67
CA ALA A 99 -2.58 32.06 2.71
C ALA A 99 -1.66 30.98 3.29
N ASP A 100 -1.23 31.15 4.54
CA ASP A 100 -0.42 30.18 5.28
C ASP A 100 -1.20 28.87 5.49
N GLY A 101 -2.50 28.94 5.76
CA GLY A 101 -3.36 27.76 5.85
C GLY A 101 -3.40 26.94 4.56
N ARG A 102 -3.44 27.60 3.40
CA ARG A 102 -3.40 26.93 2.08
C ARG A 102 -2.03 26.31 1.82
N ALA A 103 -0.95 27.01 2.15
CA ALA A 103 0.40 26.48 2.03
C ALA A 103 0.60 25.26 2.94
N ALA A 104 0.15 25.34 4.21
CA ALA A 104 0.19 24.24 5.16
C ALA A 104 -0.59 23.02 4.65
N TYR A 105 -1.79 23.23 4.11
CA TYR A 105 -2.58 22.18 3.47
C TYR A 105 -1.80 21.49 2.33
N LEU A 106 -1.20 22.26 1.41
CA LEU A 106 -0.44 21.71 0.30
C LEU A 106 0.76 20.89 0.76
N VAL A 107 1.55 21.40 1.71
CA VAL A 107 2.72 20.69 2.25
C VAL A 107 2.29 19.38 2.91
N VAL A 108 1.28 19.43 3.76
CA VAL A 108 0.75 18.24 4.44
C VAL A 108 0.18 17.24 3.46
N HIS A 109 -0.64 17.68 2.50
CA HIS A 109 -1.33 16.76 1.61
C HIS A 109 -0.41 16.19 0.53
N LEU A 110 0.29 17.04 -0.22
CA LEU A 110 1.11 16.63 -1.36
C LEU A 110 2.42 15.98 -0.89
N VAL A 111 3.15 16.62 0.02
CA VAL A 111 4.46 16.11 0.44
C VAL A 111 4.29 15.05 1.52
N GLY A 112 3.47 15.34 2.54
CA GLY A 112 3.25 14.45 3.67
C GLY A 112 2.47 13.19 3.28
N VAL A 113 1.18 13.34 2.98
CA VAL A 113 0.27 12.20 2.73
C VAL A 113 0.59 11.52 1.40
N GLN A 114 0.55 12.24 0.27
CA GLN A 114 0.74 11.62 -1.04
C GLN A 114 2.16 11.06 -1.21
N GLY A 115 3.19 11.78 -0.77
CA GLY A 115 4.57 11.32 -0.81
C GLY A 115 4.79 10.02 -0.03
N ALA A 116 4.40 10.00 1.25
CA ALA A 116 4.52 8.80 2.09
C ALA A 116 3.64 7.64 1.57
N TYR A 117 2.43 7.94 1.09
CA TYR A 117 1.54 6.93 0.53
C TYR A 117 2.07 6.33 -0.78
N ALA A 118 2.62 7.15 -1.69
CA ALA A 118 3.24 6.70 -2.93
C ALA A 118 4.47 5.82 -2.65
N ALA A 119 5.35 6.25 -1.72
CA ALA A 119 6.49 5.45 -1.26
C ALA A 119 6.04 4.12 -0.65
N GLY A 120 5.00 4.14 0.19
CA GLY A 120 4.38 2.96 0.78
C GLY A 120 3.87 2.00 -0.27
N LEU A 121 3.07 2.47 -1.24
CA LEU A 121 2.53 1.62 -2.31
C LEU A 121 3.63 1.04 -3.21
N LEU A 122 4.68 1.80 -3.51
CA LEU A 122 5.83 1.31 -4.27
C LEU A 122 6.54 0.19 -3.51
N ALA A 123 6.77 0.39 -2.21
CA ALA A 123 7.40 -0.60 -1.35
C ALA A 123 6.53 -1.85 -1.15
N VAL A 124 5.20 -1.71 -0.97
CA VAL A 124 4.28 -2.86 -0.94
C VAL A 124 4.36 -3.63 -2.26
N SER A 125 4.39 -2.93 -3.39
CA SER A 125 4.50 -3.57 -4.70
C SER A 125 5.81 -4.36 -4.83
N GLY A 126 6.94 -3.77 -4.42
CA GLY A 126 8.23 -4.45 -4.37
C GLY A 126 8.23 -5.67 -3.45
N TRP A 127 7.59 -5.56 -2.28
CA TRP A 127 7.41 -6.67 -1.35
C TRP A 127 6.60 -7.82 -1.97
N VAL A 128 5.45 -7.53 -2.59
CA VAL A 128 4.63 -8.54 -3.28
C VAL A 128 5.41 -9.23 -4.39
N VAL A 129 6.15 -8.47 -5.20
CA VAL A 129 7.01 -9.04 -6.26
C VAL A 129 8.06 -9.96 -5.66
N GLY A 130 8.72 -9.54 -4.57
CA GLY A 130 9.67 -10.37 -3.84
C GLY A 130 9.05 -11.67 -3.33
N ILE A 131 7.84 -11.62 -2.77
CA ILE A 131 7.10 -12.81 -2.33
C ILE A 131 6.77 -13.71 -3.51
N CYS A 132 6.27 -13.18 -4.63
CA CYS A 132 5.97 -13.97 -5.83
C CYS A 132 7.21 -14.71 -6.35
N VAL A 133 8.37 -14.04 -6.38
CA VAL A 133 9.64 -14.65 -6.79
C VAL A 133 10.06 -15.77 -5.83
N LEU A 134 10.04 -15.52 -4.52
CA LEU A 134 10.45 -16.53 -3.52
C LEU A 134 9.47 -17.70 -3.46
N ALA A 135 8.18 -17.41 -3.36
CA ALA A 135 7.12 -18.40 -3.23
C ALA A 135 6.91 -19.21 -4.51
N GLY A 136 7.14 -18.61 -5.69
CA GLY A 136 7.13 -19.30 -6.97
C GLY A 136 8.26 -20.32 -7.06
N ARG A 137 9.47 -19.96 -6.63
CA ARG A 137 10.61 -20.89 -6.57
C ARG A 137 10.41 -22.02 -5.58
N SER A 138 9.78 -21.74 -4.45
CA SER A 138 9.52 -22.75 -3.40
C SER A 138 8.19 -23.49 -3.55
N ARG A 139 7.41 -23.24 -4.61
CA ARG A 139 6.05 -23.78 -4.81
C ARG A 139 5.13 -23.59 -3.60
N LEU A 140 5.29 -22.50 -2.85
CA LEU A 140 4.46 -22.18 -1.68
C LEU A 140 3.10 -21.64 -2.12
N LEU A 141 3.07 -20.88 -3.21
CA LEU A 141 1.85 -20.29 -3.76
C LEU A 141 1.47 -20.96 -5.10
N PRO A 142 0.17 -21.04 -5.42
CA PRO A 142 -0.28 -21.55 -6.70
C PRO A 142 0.16 -20.62 -7.83
N ALA A 143 0.50 -21.18 -8.99
CA ALA A 143 1.03 -20.42 -10.14
C ALA A 143 0.18 -19.20 -10.56
N PRO A 144 -1.17 -19.26 -10.57
CA PRO A 144 -1.99 -18.09 -10.88
C PRO A 144 -1.73 -16.90 -9.95
N LEU A 145 -1.50 -17.15 -8.67
CA LEU A 145 -1.23 -16.09 -7.69
C LEU A 145 0.16 -15.48 -7.89
N VAL A 146 1.13 -16.29 -8.33
CA VAL A 146 2.47 -15.79 -8.73
C VAL A 146 2.35 -14.89 -9.96
N TRP A 147 1.54 -15.29 -10.95
CA TRP A 147 1.28 -14.48 -12.16
C TRP A 147 0.58 -13.16 -11.86
N LEU A 148 -0.32 -13.12 -10.88
CA LEU A 148 -0.91 -11.85 -10.43
C LEU A 148 0.14 -10.86 -9.90
N GLY A 149 1.33 -11.34 -9.52
CA GLY A 149 2.50 -10.52 -9.17
C GLY A 149 3.06 -9.66 -10.31
N VAL A 150 2.66 -9.90 -11.57
CA VAL A 150 3.04 -9.05 -12.70
C VAL A 150 2.46 -7.65 -12.56
N ILE A 151 1.24 -7.50 -12.03
CA ILE A 151 0.59 -6.20 -11.84
C ILE A 151 1.42 -5.28 -10.92
N PRO A 152 1.80 -5.69 -9.70
CA PRO A 152 2.69 -4.89 -8.86
C PRO A 152 4.09 -4.72 -9.47
N ALA A 153 4.61 -5.68 -10.23
CA ALA A 153 5.90 -5.52 -10.91
C ALA A 153 5.87 -4.36 -11.92
N VAL A 154 4.81 -4.29 -12.74
CA VAL A 154 4.61 -3.18 -13.67
C VAL A 154 4.50 -1.87 -12.91
N ARG A 155 3.79 -1.84 -11.78
CA ARG A 155 3.69 -0.64 -10.93
C ARG A 155 5.06 -0.20 -10.39
N VAL A 156 5.92 -1.14 -9.98
CA VAL A 156 7.29 -0.82 -9.54
C VAL A 156 8.08 -0.19 -10.66
N LEU A 157 8.01 -0.76 -11.87
CA LEU A 157 8.71 -0.20 -13.04
C LEU A 157 8.22 1.21 -13.37
N ILE A 158 6.89 1.41 -13.44
CA ILE A 158 6.32 2.75 -13.71
C ILE A 158 6.68 3.73 -12.58
N GLY A 159 6.66 3.30 -11.31
CA GLY A 159 7.00 4.17 -10.18
C GLY A 159 8.47 4.60 -10.16
N LEU A 160 9.39 3.71 -10.54
CA LEU A 160 10.83 4.00 -10.57
C LEU A 160 11.25 4.79 -11.81
N PHE A 161 10.69 4.45 -12.97
CA PHE A 161 11.11 5.02 -14.25
C PHE A 161 10.15 6.08 -14.79
N GLY A 162 8.96 6.24 -14.21
CA GLY A 162 7.96 7.23 -14.64
C GLY A 162 8.50 8.65 -14.80
N PRO A 163 9.33 9.18 -13.87
CA PRO A 163 9.95 10.50 -14.04
C PRO A 163 10.87 10.63 -15.27
N LEU A 164 11.36 9.51 -15.82
CA LEU A 164 12.18 9.49 -17.03
C LEU A 164 11.35 9.31 -18.30
N LEU A 165 10.05 8.99 -18.17
CA LEU A 165 9.12 8.75 -19.27
C LEU A 165 8.33 10.01 -19.57
N ASP A 166 9.02 11.07 -19.98
CA ASP A 166 8.38 12.33 -20.35
C ASP A 166 7.42 12.10 -21.55
N GLY A 167 6.19 12.57 -21.45
CA GLY A 167 5.14 12.30 -22.46
C GLY A 167 4.55 10.88 -22.43
N ALA A 168 4.70 10.15 -21.33
CA ALA A 168 4.05 8.86 -21.10
C ALA A 168 2.53 8.90 -21.42
N PRO A 169 1.96 7.89 -22.11
CA PRO A 169 0.53 7.83 -22.35
C PRO A 169 -0.28 7.78 -21.05
N ASP A 170 -1.45 8.44 -21.02
CA ASP A 170 -2.40 8.39 -19.89
C ASP A 170 -2.73 6.94 -19.44
N ALA A 171 -2.66 5.99 -20.38
CA ALA A 171 -2.83 4.57 -20.10
C ALA A 171 -1.83 4.02 -19.05
N LEU A 172 -0.60 4.55 -18.99
CA LEU A 172 0.38 4.16 -17.97
C LEU A 172 -0.03 4.66 -16.58
N PHE A 173 -0.64 5.84 -16.49
CA PHE A 173 -1.19 6.35 -15.24
C PHE A 173 -2.40 5.52 -14.79
N VAL A 174 -3.31 5.17 -15.70
CA VAL A 174 -4.44 4.26 -15.40
C VAL A 174 -3.94 2.90 -14.94
N LEU A 175 -2.93 2.34 -15.62
CA LEU A 175 -2.33 1.06 -15.24
C LEU A 175 -1.64 1.14 -13.88
N TYR A 176 -0.96 2.26 -13.60
CA TYR A 176 -0.40 2.55 -12.28
C TYR A 176 -1.51 2.51 -11.22
N LEU A 177 -2.60 3.26 -11.39
CA LEU A 177 -3.74 3.28 -10.47
C LEU A 177 -4.38 1.90 -10.29
N ALA A 178 -4.62 1.16 -11.38
CA ALA A 178 -5.13 -0.21 -11.35
C ALA A 178 -4.22 -1.14 -10.54
N GLY A 179 -2.90 -0.89 -10.57
CA GLY A 179 -1.93 -1.60 -9.75
C GLY A 179 -2.17 -1.49 -8.24
N ALA A 180 -2.70 -0.37 -7.74
CA ALA A 180 -3.03 -0.24 -6.31
C ALA A 180 -4.18 -1.18 -5.93
N VAL A 181 -5.22 -1.26 -6.76
CA VAL A 181 -6.33 -2.21 -6.55
C VAL A 181 -5.83 -3.64 -6.65
N GLY A 182 -5.01 -3.93 -7.66
CA GLY A 182 -4.41 -5.26 -7.87
C GLY A 182 -3.59 -5.75 -6.68
N VAL A 183 -2.80 -4.87 -6.05
CA VAL A 183 -2.03 -5.21 -4.84
C VAL A 183 -2.95 -5.62 -3.68
N ASN A 184 -4.02 -4.86 -3.44
CA ASN A 184 -4.97 -5.18 -2.36
C ASN A 184 -5.65 -6.53 -2.61
N LEU A 185 -6.13 -6.76 -3.83
CA LEU A 185 -6.72 -8.04 -4.22
C LEU A 185 -5.72 -9.20 -4.08
N TRP A 186 -4.47 -9.00 -4.48
CA TRP A 186 -3.42 -10.00 -4.35
C TRP A 186 -3.21 -10.40 -2.89
N VAL A 187 -3.10 -9.43 -1.97
CA VAL A 187 -2.91 -9.69 -0.54
C VAL A 187 -4.08 -10.47 0.04
N LEU A 188 -5.32 -10.11 -0.31
CA LEU A 188 -6.52 -10.80 0.14
C LEU A 188 -6.56 -12.26 -0.35
N ILE A 189 -6.30 -12.50 -1.63
CA ILE A 189 -6.29 -13.84 -2.21
C ILE A 189 -5.15 -14.68 -1.60
N ALA A 190 -3.96 -14.11 -1.47
CA ALA A 190 -2.82 -14.78 -0.85
C ALA A 190 -3.11 -15.17 0.60
N GLY A 191 -3.66 -14.26 1.39
CA GLY A 191 -4.08 -14.51 2.77
C GLY A 191 -5.10 -15.65 2.87
N ALA A 192 -6.13 -15.64 2.02
CA ALA A 192 -7.14 -16.70 2.00
C ALA A 192 -6.55 -18.07 1.62
N VAL A 193 -5.65 -18.12 0.63
CA VAL A 193 -4.96 -19.36 0.22
C VAL A 193 -4.08 -19.90 1.35
N LEU A 194 -3.30 -19.04 2.01
CA LEU A 194 -2.42 -19.44 3.11
C LEU A 194 -3.20 -19.89 4.35
N ALA A 195 -4.28 -19.20 4.70
CA ALA A 195 -5.16 -19.57 5.81
C ALA A 195 -5.79 -20.96 5.59
N ARG A 196 -6.28 -21.24 4.38
CA ARG A 196 -6.81 -22.56 4.00
C ARG A 196 -5.73 -23.65 4.10
N ALA A 197 -4.52 -23.37 3.64
CA ALA A 197 -3.41 -24.31 3.72
C ALA A 197 -2.92 -24.56 5.17
N ALA A 198 -3.06 -23.58 6.06
CA ALA A 198 -2.78 -23.74 7.49
C ALA A 198 -3.85 -24.63 8.17
N HIS A 199 -5.13 -24.38 7.89
CA HIS A 199 -6.24 -25.13 8.50
C HIS A 199 -6.22 -26.63 8.10
N GLY A 200 -5.85 -26.95 6.85
CA GLY A 200 -5.70 -28.33 6.41
C GLY A 200 -4.58 -29.10 7.10
N ARG A 201 -3.57 -28.41 7.66
CA ARG A 201 -2.47 -29.04 8.42
C ARG A 201 -2.87 -29.34 9.87
N THR A 202 -3.73 -28.53 10.48
CA THR A 202 -4.23 -28.73 11.84
C THR A 202 -5.34 -29.79 11.94
N VAL A 203 -6.10 -30.02 10.86
CA VAL A 203 -7.21 -31.01 10.82
C VAL A 203 -6.74 -32.43 10.42
N ARG A 204 -5.42 -32.71 10.44
CA ARG A 204 -4.91 -34.10 10.51
C ARG A 204 -4.51 -34.49 11.95
N PRO A 205 -5.44 -34.58 12.93
CA PRO A 205 -5.18 -35.34 14.14
C PRO A 205 -5.43 -36.83 13.86
N GLY A 206 -4.41 -37.66 14.03
CA GLY A 206 -4.59 -39.12 14.13
C GLY A 206 -4.34 -39.93 12.86
N SER A 207 -3.07 -40.03 12.44
CA SER A 207 -2.53 -41.37 12.17
C SER A 207 -1.84 -41.84 13.44
N LEU A 208 -2.64 -42.13 14.48
CA LEU A 208 -2.24 -43.10 15.49
C LEU A 208 -2.08 -44.41 14.72
N GLY A 209 -0.85 -44.78 14.42
CA GLY A 209 -0.55 -46.11 13.93
C GLY A 209 -0.93 -47.11 15.02
N PRO A 210 -1.74 -48.14 14.72
CA PRO A 210 -1.74 -49.35 15.50
C PRO A 210 -0.58 -50.22 15.04
N GLY A 211 0.25 -50.68 15.97
CA GLY A 211 1.22 -51.75 15.76
C GLY A 211 2.59 -51.40 16.33
N GLY A 212 3.13 -52.12 17.29
CA GLY A 212 2.72 -53.37 17.95
C GLY A 212 3.77 -53.73 18.99
#